data_AF-A0A3A9W281-F1
#
_entry.id   AF-A0A3A9W281-F1
#
_cell.length_a   1.000
_cell.length_b   1.000
_cell.length_c   1.000
_cell.angle_alpha   90.00
_cell.angle_beta   90.00
_cell.angle_gamma   90.00
#
_symmetry.space_group_name_H-M   'P 1'
#
loop_
_entity.id
_entity.type
_entity.pdbx_description
1 polymer ?
#
loop_
_entity_poly.entity_id
_entity_poly.type
_entity_poly.pdbx_seq_one_letter_code
_entity_poly.pdbx_strand_id
1 'polypeptide(L)' 'MTLTTDTTHANADPTTRVRATPVEVSRHVTSEGTVRWTRCPTCGGLRMALTPDDPRTAPLVSGGHAPDCPDSP' A
#
# COMPACT_ATOMS: atom_id res chain seq x y z
N MET A 1 49.60 -12.44 20.15
CA MET A 1 48.39 -13.21 19.78
C MET A 1 47.23 -12.70 20.62
N THR A 2 46.33 -11.89 20.05
CA THR A 2 44.88 -11.92 20.30
C THR A 2 44.23 -10.93 19.34
N LEU A 3 43.44 -11.47 18.42
CA LEU A 3 42.52 -10.72 17.56
C LEU A 3 41.37 -10.21 18.43
N THR A 4 40.95 -8.96 18.24
CA THR A 4 39.64 -8.52 18.73
C THR A 4 38.86 -7.96 17.56
N THR A 5 37.69 -8.56 17.42
CA THR A 5 36.85 -8.70 16.26
C THR A 5 36.19 -7.39 15.84
N ASP A 6 36.06 -7.25 14.53
CA ASP A 6 35.16 -6.34 13.82
C ASP A 6 33.77 -6.32 14.49
N THR A 7 33.32 -5.14 14.90
CA THR A 7 31.89 -4.87 15.05
C THR A 7 31.62 -3.61 14.27
N THR A 8 31.54 -3.78 12.95
CA THR A 8 30.83 -2.85 12.07
C THR A 8 29.41 -2.71 12.64
N HIS A 9 29.17 -1.66 13.43
CA HIS A 9 27.83 -1.12 13.60
C HIS A 9 27.43 -0.60 12.22
N ALA A 10 26.84 -1.48 11.41
CA ALA A 10 26.03 -1.05 10.30
C ALA A 10 24.89 -0.24 10.93
N ASN A 11 25.09 1.08 10.99
CA ASN A 11 24.00 2.03 11.11
C ASN A 11 23.09 1.71 9.93
N ALA A 12 22.07 0.89 10.18
CA ALA A 12 20.98 0.71 9.26
C ALA A 12 20.33 2.07 9.16
N ASP A 13 20.68 2.78 8.10
CA ASP A 13 20.12 4.06 7.75
C ASP A 13 18.58 3.93 7.72
N PRO A 14 17.83 4.76 8.48
CA PRO A 14 16.37 4.65 8.56
C PRO A 14 15.66 5.02 7.25
N THR A 15 16.36 5.35 6.17
CA THR A 15 15.74 5.75 4.89
C THR A 15 15.22 4.61 4.04
N THR A 16 15.29 3.35 4.49
CA THR A 16 14.52 2.30 3.83
C THR A 16 13.04 2.41 4.25
N ARG A 17 12.32 3.43 3.74
CA ARG A 17 10.86 3.44 3.72
C ARG A 17 10.45 2.21 2.92
N VAL A 18 10.23 1.08 3.58
CA VAL A 18 9.58 -0.08 2.99
C VAL A 18 8.29 0.45 2.37
N ARG A 19 8.20 0.41 1.03
CA ARG A 19 7.00 0.80 0.30
C ARG A 19 5.92 -0.19 0.67
N ALA A 20 5.24 0.09 1.76
CA ALA A 20 4.30 -0.84 2.35
C ALA A 20 3.06 -0.88 1.44
N THR A 21 2.82 -2.05 0.85
CA THR A 21 1.73 -2.27 -0.10
C THR A 21 0.39 -2.08 0.61
N PRO A 22 -0.59 -1.36 0.02
CA PRO A 22 -1.91 -1.27 0.62
C PRO A 22 -2.54 -2.64 0.81
N VAL A 23 -3.18 -2.82 1.97
CA VAL A 23 -3.79 -4.08 2.37
C VAL A 23 -5.26 -4.03 2.03
N GLU A 24 -5.79 -5.05 1.34
CA GLU A 24 -7.23 -5.18 1.14
C GLU A 24 -7.91 -5.49 2.47
N VAL A 25 -8.85 -4.64 2.86
CA VAL A 25 -9.59 -4.75 4.12
C VAL A 25 -11.05 -5.16 3.89
N SER A 26 -11.57 -4.95 2.69
CA SER A 26 -12.89 -5.44 2.30
C SER A 26 -13.02 -5.63 0.79
N ARG A 27 -13.88 -6.56 0.40
CA ARG A 27 -14.29 -6.83 -0.97
C ARG A 27 -15.78 -7.14 -1.02
N HIS A 28 -16.50 -6.46 -1.90
CA HIS A 28 -17.91 -6.68 -2.13
C HIS A 28 -18.20 -6.79 -3.63
N VAL A 29 -19.04 -7.75 -4.00
CA VAL A 29 -19.59 -7.85 -5.36
C VAL A 29 -20.96 -7.16 -5.35
N THR A 30 -21.17 -6.26 -6.31
CA THR A 30 -22.44 -5.55 -6.53
C THR A 30 -22.95 -5.89 -7.93
N SER A 31 -24.14 -5.41 -8.30
CA SER A 31 -24.65 -5.52 -9.67
C SER A 31 -23.88 -4.68 -10.69
N GLU A 32 -22.99 -3.79 -10.23
CA GLU A 32 -22.22 -2.87 -11.07
C GLU A 32 -20.76 -3.31 -11.22
N GLY A 33 -20.29 -4.24 -10.39
CA GLY A 33 -18.91 -4.70 -10.38
C GLY A 33 -18.40 -5.11 -9.00
N THR A 34 -17.08 -5.16 -8.86
CA THR A 34 -16.41 -5.46 -7.59
C THR A 34 -15.89 -4.19 -6.95
N VAL A 35 -16.34 -3.91 -5.72
CA VAL A 35 -15.81 -2.83 -4.86
C VAL A 35 -14.76 -3.41 -3.92
N ARG A 36 -13.56 -2.83 -3.94
CA ARG A 36 -12.45 -3.18 -3.05
C ARG A 36 -12.09 -1.98 -2.18
N TRP A 37 -11.92 -2.24 -0.89
CA TRP A 37 -11.38 -1.27 0.05
C TRP A 37 -9.97 -1.68 0.43
N THR A 38 -9.03 -0.76 0.29
CA THR A 38 -7.64 -0.94 0.70
C THR A 38 -7.27 0.10 1.74
N ARG A 39 -6.41 -0.30 2.68
CA ARG A 39 -5.86 0.59 3.71
C ARG A 39 -4.36 0.72 3.52
N CYS A 40 -3.87 1.96 3.46
CA CYS A 40 -2.43 2.21 3.48
C CYS A 40 -1.89 1.82 4.87
N PRO A 41 -0.94 0.88 4.98
CA PRO A 41 -0.38 0.49 6.27
C PRO A 41 0.47 1.61 6.92
N THR A 42 0.93 2.59 6.14
CA THR A 42 1.77 3.70 6.64
C THR A 42 0.94 4.83 7.25
N CYS A 43 -0.06 5.35 6.53
CA CYS A 43 -0.85 6.50 7.00
C CYS A 43 -2.26 6.11 7.51
N GLY A 44 -2.66 4.85 7.37
CA GLY A 44 -3.99 4.36 7.72
C GLY A 44 -5.11 4.79 6.78
N GLY A 45 -4.79 5.54 5.71
CA GLY A 45 -5.75 6.07 4.74
C GLY A 45 -6.49 4.97 3.99
N LEU A 46 -7.79 5.20 3.75
CA LEU A 46 -8.68 4.27 3.07
C LEU A 46 -8.90 4.69 1.62
N ARG A 47 -8.78 3.73 0.71
CA ARG A 47 -9.06 3.88 -0.71
C ARG A 47 -10.08 2.85 -1.16
N MET A 48 -11.11 3.32 -1.85
CA MET A 48 -12.11 2.51 -2.53
C MET A 48 -11.77 2.44 -4.02
N ALA A 49 -11.88 1.26 -4.60
CA ALA A 49 -11.82 1.03 -6.03
C ALA A 49 -13.02 0.17 -6.47
N LEU A 50 -13.81 0.65 -7.42
CA LEU A 50 -14.81 -0.13 -8.14
C LEU A 50 -14.20 -0.58 -9.47
N THR A 51 -14.14 -1.88 -9.67
CA THR A 51 -13.87 -2.52 -10.96
C THR A 51 -15.19 -2.94 -11.58
N PRO A 52 -15.66 -2.27 -12.65
CA PRO A 52 -16.93 -2.60 -13.30
C PRO A 52 -16.89 -3.99 -13.95
N ASP A 53 -18.05 -4.64 -14.03
CA ASP A 53 -18.18 -5.91 -14.75
C ASP A 53 -18.19 -5.70 -16.28
N ASP A 54 -18.69 -4.55 -16.74
CA ASP A 54 -18.61 -4.16 -18.15
C ASP A 54 -17.21 -3.61 -18.46
N PRO A 55 -16.40 -4.27 -19.32
CA PRO A 55 -15.06 -3.82 -19.65
C PRO A 55 -15.02 -2.47 -20.41
N ARG A 56 -16.16 -1.96 -20.90
CA ARG A 56 -16.27 -0.63 -21.50
C ARG A 56 -16.40 0.49 -20.47
N THR A 57 -16.71 0.15 -19.23
CA THR A 57 -16.87 1.11 -18.14
C THR A 57 -15.52 1.30 -17.44
N ALA A 58 -15.12 2.55 -17.25
CA ALA A 58 -13.86 2.86 -16.56
C ALA A 58 -13.95 2.56 -15.06
N PRO A 59 -12.87 2.09 -14.42
CA PRO A 59 -12.82 1.94 -12.96
C PRO A 59 -13.03 3.26 -12.23
N LEU A 60 -13.74 3.21 -11.11
CA LEU A 60 -13.92 4.36 -10.23
C LEU A 60 -13.05 4.21 -9.00
N VAL A 61 -12.41 5.30 -8.59
CA VAL A 61 -11.54 5.33 -7.40
C VAL A 61 -11.95 6.50 -6.53
N SER A 62 -12.04 6.26 -5.23
CA SER A 62 -12.30 7.29 -4.22
C SER A 62 -11.42 7.06 -2.99
N GLY A 63 -11.08 8.13 -2.28
CA GLY A 63 -10.17 8.10 -1.13
C GLY A 63 -8.93 8.94 -1.34
N GLY A 64 -8.44 9.53 -0.26
CA GLY A 64 -7.36 10.51 -0.31
C GLY A 64 -5.99 9.87 -0.55
N HIS A 65 -5.22 10.44 -1.47
CA HIS A 65 -3.78 10.30 -1.47
C HIS A 65 -3.26 10.94 -0.20
N ALA A 66 -2.84 10.13 0.77
CA ALA A 66 -2.02 10.68 1.83
C ALA A 66 -0.66 11.06 1.22
N PRO A 67 -0.12 12.25 1.50
CA PRO A 67 1.10 12.76 0.87
C PRO A 67 2.33 11.83 1.04
N ASP A 68 2.30 10.93 2.01
CA ASP A 68 3.34 9.93 2.27
C ASP A 68 3.00 8.50 1.85
N CYS A 69 1.82 8.25 1.27
CA CYS A 69 1.47 6.95 0.70
C CYS A 69 1.68 7.00 -0.81
N PRO A 70 2.76 6.40 -1.33
CA PRO A 70 2.98 6.40 -2.76
C PRO A 70 1.85 5.61 -3.39
N ASP A 71 1.23 6.22 -4.40
CA ASP A 71 0.16 5.65 -5.20
C ASP A 71 0.37 4.16 -5.40
N SER A 72 -0.48 3.38 -4.72
CA SER A 72 -0.65 2.00 -5.11
C SER A 72 -1.20 2.01 -6.52
N PRO A 73 -0.63 1.19 -7.41
CA PRO A 73 -0.98 1.17 -8.83
C PRO A 73 -2.49 1.11 -9.06
#